data_AF-A0A5A8D6M9-F1
#
_entry.id   AF-A0A5A8D6M9-F1
#
_cell.length_a   1.000
_cell.length_b   1.000
_cell.length_c   1.000
_cell.angle_alpha   90.00
_cell.angle_beta   90.00
_cell.angle_gamma   90.00
#
_symmetry.space_group_name_H-M   'P 1'
#
loop_
_entity.id
_entity.type
_entity.pdbx_description
1 polymer ?
#
loop_
_entity_poly.entity_id
_entity_poly.type
_entity_poly.pdbx_seq_one_letter_code
_entity_poly.pdbx_strand_id
1 'polypeptide(L)'
;MSAPPDPRLCIIGDIHGCAAELLALTVAASEPGSATKLISVGDIVGKGPRPAESVALLQLAGATAVRGNHEVKLLAKAGPSGGGLAIPPPDVSAASVRSLLEPAKAKRLKAGKLARKLPESQAEGAGQPWVLTASAVELHMGDNLDLLDGKSTVYLDKRDKVGKLYGATEHRVERPEDLLPVFAAANSRTTCATGAHDASSRSHCFVVLTLWRLLPEGGVRMSRFQFADLAGSERQSDSTGGEGSAADQMRKVFEGLVTNFTLLMLTQVVEVATRNQKETGRTGHVPVRRCDLTMLLSNAVYGRALMACVVTVSQAPRNGTKGWLATQWGEKLSALRLGSRVRPAESVASILARARSGVRECEAALRKINPGKFARIRQALLRRHRHELEVVELLMAADGSASRGAGKRAGAEMAGGAAADGSS
;
A
#
# COMPACT_ATOMS: atom_id res chain seq x y z
N MET A 1 20.50 32.72 2.53
CA MET A 1 19.03 32.64 2.73
C MET A 1 18.66 31.17 2.62
N SER A 2 18.17 30.54 3.70
CA SER A 2 17.74 29.13 3.65
C SER A 2 16.54 28.99 2.73
N ALA A 3 16.45 27.90 1.96
CA ALA A 3 15.27 27.59 1.18
C ALA A 3 14.02 27.62 2.09
N PRO A 4 12.86 28.12 1.61
CA PRO A 4 11.63 28.05 2.37
C PRO A 4 11.34 26.59 2.71
N PRO A 5 10.86 26.28 3.93
CA PRO A 5 10.53 24.91 4.31
C PRO A 5 9.50 24.34 3.35
N ASP A 6 9.68 23.08 2.96
CA ASP A 6 8.73 22.38 2.09
C ASP A 6 7.31 22.48 2.67
N PRO A 7 6.30 22.73 1.83
CA PRO A 7 4.94 22.89 2.29
C PRO A 7 4.46 21.60 2.94
N ARG A 8 3.81 21.72 4.10
CA ARG A 8 3.19 20.60 4.79
C ARG A 8 2.06 20.06 3.93
N LEU A 9 2.10 18.76 3.61
CA LEU A 9 1.03 18.11 2.86
C LEU A 9 -0.08 17.64 3.79
N CYS A 10 -1.32 18.06 3.55
CA CYS A 10 -2.51 17.58 4.26
C CYS A 10 -3.40 16.83 3.28
N ILE A 11 -3.50 15.51 3.44
CA ILE A 11 -4.31 14.64 2.59
C ILE A 11 -5.62 14.31 3.31
N ILE A 12 -6.77 14.63 2.72
CA ILE A 12 -8.10 14.46 3.34
C ILE A 12 -8.96 13.55 2.45
N GLY A 13 -9.35 12.39 2.99
CA GLY A 13 -10.17 11.36 2.35
C GLY A 13 -11.66 11.45 2.66
N ASP A 14 -12.53 10.95 1.76
CA ASP A 14 -13.94 10.61 2.02
C ASP A 14 -14.74 11.66 2.79
N ILE A 15 -14.65 12.91 2.34
CA ILE A 15 -15.31 14.07 2.96
C ILE A 15 -16.83 13.93 2.92
N HIS A 16 -17.36 13.39 1.84
CA HIS A 16 -18.77 13.10 1.61
C HIS A 16 -19.75 14.28 1.81
N GLY A 17 -19.33 15.53 1.95
CA GLY A 17 -20.20 16.67 2.30
C GLY A 17 -20.24 17.00 3.80
N CYS A 18 -19.29 16.50 4.58
CA CYS A 18 -19.13 16.83 5.99
C CYS A 18 -18.31 18.12 6.17
N ALA A 19 -18.93 19.26 5.80
CA ALA A 19 -18.26 20.57 5.74
C ALA A 19 -17.70 21.08 7.08
N ALA A 20 -18.37 20.81 8.21
CA ALA A 20 -17.90 21.27 9.52
C ALA A 20 -16.62 20.53 9.96
N GLU A 21 -16.59 19.22 9.75
CA GLU A 21 -15.43 18.38 10.04
C GLU A 21 -14.26 18.73 9.13
N LEU A 22 -14.53 18.96 7.84
CA LEU A 22 -13.52 19.44 6.89
C LEU A 22 -12.91 20.77 7.34
N LEU A 23 -13.74 21.74 7.76
CA LEU A 23 -13.28 23.03 8.27
C LEU A 23 -12.41 22.84 9.52
N ALA A 24 -12.88 22.04 10.49
CA ALA A 24 -12.14 21.77 11.72
C ALA A 24 -10.78 21.11 11.45
N LEU A 25 -10.73 20.14 10.52
CA LEU A 25 -9.48 19.49 10.09
C LEU A 25 -8.53 20.47 9.41
N THR A 26 -9.06 21.31 8.52
CA THR A 26 -8.26 22.32 7.79
C THR A 26 -7.64 23.33 8.75
N VAL A 27 -8.43 23.81 9.73
CA VAL A 27 -7.94 24.70 10.79
C VAL A 27 -6.88 24.00 11.66
N ALA A 28 -7.12 22.74 12.06
CA ALA A 28 -6.16 21.99 12.87
C ALA A 28 -4.86 21.63 12.13
N ALA A 29 -4.92 21.49 10.80
CA ALA A 29 -3.76 21.24 9.95
C ALA A 29 -2.94 22.50 9.66
N SER A 30 -3.58 23.68 9.77
CA SER A 30 -2.95 24.97 9.50
C SER A 30 -2.11 25.43 10.71
N GLU A 31 -0.79 25.30 10.62
CA GLU A 31 0.13 25.88 11.60
C GLU A 31 0.55 27.29 11.18
N PRO A 32 0.58 28.29 12.10
CA PRO A 32 1.06 29.63 11.79
C PRO A 32 2.49 29.60 11.21
N GLY A 33 2.67 30.19 10.03
CA GLY A 33 3.98 30.26 9.36
C GLY A 33 4.36 29.05 8.49
N SER A 34 3.49 28.03 8.36
CA SER A 34 3.70 26.90 7.45
C SER A 34 2.76 26.97 6.25
N ALA A 35 3.30 26.92 5.03
CA ALA A 35 2.49 26.71 3.84
C ALA A 35 1.93 25.29 3.88
N THR A 36 0.61 25.14 4.04
CA THR A 36 -0.06 23.82 4.01
C THR A 36 -0.71 23.62 2.66
N LYS A 37 -0.32 22.55 1.94
CA LYS A 37 -0.96 22.14 0.69
C LYS A 37 -2.00 21.07 0.99
N LEU A 38 -3.28 21.39 0.74
CA LEU A 38 -4.38 20.44 0.89
C LEU A 38 -4.56 19.61 -0.37
N ILE A 39 -4.63 18.29 -0.19
CA ILE A 39 -5.00 17.33 -1.23
C ILE A 39 -6.25 16.59 -0.77
N SER A 40 -7.36 16.79 -1.46
CA SER A 40 -8.55 15.96 -1.29
C SER A 40 -8.40 14.66 -2.08
N VAL A 41 -8.65 13.55 -1.40
CA VAL A 41 -8.74 12.20 -1.98
C VAL A 41 -10.11 11.62 -1.62
N GLY A 42 -10.58 10.61 -2.36
CA GLY A 42 -11.88 9.99 -2.09
C GLY A 42 -13.08 10.90 -2.38
N ASP A 43 -14.26 10.48 -1.91
CA ASP A 43 -15.53 11.08 -2.31
C ASP A 43 -15.73 12.44 -1.60
N ILE A 44 -15.75 13.55 -2.36
CA ILE A 44 -15.93 14.89 -1.76
C ILE A 44 -17.37 15.08 -1.29
N VAL A 45 -18.33 14.54 -2.04
CA VAL A 45 -19.77 14.71 -1.86
C VAL A 45 -20.47 13.35 -1.72
N GLY A 46 -21.78 13.36 -1.47
CA GLY A 46 -22.63 12.17 -1.59
C GLY A 46 -23.45 11.83 -0.35
N LYS A 47 -22.82 11.54 0.79
CA LYS A 47 -23.52 10.99 1.99
C LYS A 47 -23.79 12.01 3.10
N GLY A 48 -22.97 13.04 3.16
CA GLY A 48 -22.92 14.06 4.20
C GLY A 48 -23.90 15.21 3.95
N PRO A 49 -24.15 16.02 4.99
CA PRO A 49 -25.27 16.96 5.02
C PRO A 49 -25.07 18.22 4.17
N ARG A 50 -23.82 18.56 3.83
CA ARG A 50 -23.42 19.86 3.27
C ARG A 50 -22.42 19.71 2.11
N PRO A 51 -22.83 19.10 0.98
CA PRO A 51 -21.93 18.82 -0.14
C PRO A 51 -21.42 20.09 -0.85
N ALA A 52 -22.26 21.11 -1.00
CA ALA A 52 -21.86 22.35 -1.67
C ALA A 52 -20.80 23.10 -0.86
N GLU A 53 -20.98 23.18 0.45
CA GLU A 53 -20.08 23.82 1.40
C GLU A 53 -18.74 23.09 1.48
N SER A 54 -18.72 21.74 1.39
CA SER A 54 -17.47 20.97 1.32
C SER A 54 -16.66 21.29 0.06
N VAL A 55 -17.29 21.36 -1.11
CA VAL A 55 -16.61 21.73 -2.37
C VAL A 55 -16.06 23.14 -2.28
N ALA A 56 -16.89 24.07 -1.81
CA ALA A 56 -16.54 25.46 -1.56
C ALA A 56 -15.33 25.64 -0.63
N LEU A 57 -15.31 24.94 0.51
CA LEU A 57 -14.20 25.00 1.47
C LEU A 57 -12.89 24.52 0.83
N LEU A 58 -12.93 23.44 0.03
CA LEU A 58 -11.75 22.96 -0.69
C LEU A 58 -11.27 23.97 -1.73
N GLN A 59 -12.17 24.60 -2.48
CA GLN A 59 -11.84 25.64 -3.46
C GLN A 59 -11.20 26.87 -2.77
N LEU A 60 -11.80 27.35 -1.68
CA LEU A 60 -11.27 28.47 -0.89
C LEU A 60 -9.89 28.18 -0.31
N ALA A 61 -9.65 26.93 0.11
CA ALA A 61 -8.37 26.50 0.63
C ALA A 61 -7.31 26.24 -0.47
N GLY A 62 -7.64 26.44 -1.74
CA GLY A 62 -6.74 26.14 -2.86
C GLY A 62 -6.37 24.66 -2.95
N ALA A 63 -7.24 23.77 -2.48
CA ALA A 63 -6.95 22.34 -2.41
C ALA A 63 -6.88 21.72 -3.81
N THR A 64 -5.97 20.77 -3.99
CA THR A 64 -5.96 19.90 -5.18
C THR A 64 -6.83 18.68 -4.90
N ALA A 65 -7.74 18.32 -5.80
CA ALA A 65 -8.56 17.12 -5.64
C ALA A 65 -8.12 16.01 -6.61
N VAL A 66 -8.01 14.77 -6.11
CA VAL A 66 -7.85 13.59 -6.97
C VAL A 66 -9.21 13.24 -7.55
N ARG A 67 -9.34 13.28 -8.88
CA ARG A 67 -10.57 12.90 -9.57
C ARG A 67 -10.76 11.38 -9.50
N GLY A 68 -11.63 10.93 -8.60
CA GLY A 68 -11.97 9.52 -8.42
C GLY A 68 -13.05 9.03 -9.38
N ASN A 69 -13.36 7.74 -9.29
CA ASN A 69 -14.48 7.11 -9.99
C ASN A 69 -15.84 7.72 -9.58
N HIS A 70 -15.97 8.19 -8.34
CA HIS A 70 -17.17 8.87 -7.86
C HIS A 70 -17.38 10.21 -8.59
N GLU A 71 -16.36 11.07 -8.67
CA GLU A 71 -16.41 12.32 -9.41
C GLU A 71 -16.67 12.10 -10.89
N VAL A 72 -16.05 11.07 -11.50
CA VAL A 72 -16.32 10.71 -12.90
C VAL A 72 -17.79 10.34 -13.11
N LYS A 73 -18.38 9.54 -12.21
CA LYS A 73 -19.81 9.18 -12.28
C LYS A 73 -20.73 10.38 -12.09
N LEU A 74 -20.41 11.30 -11.18
CA LEU A 74 -21.17 12.52 -10.95
C LEU A 74 -21.11 13.46 -12.16
N LEU A 75 -19.90 13.66 -12.71
CA LEU A 75 -19.70 14.49 -13.90
C LEU A 75 -20.38 13.90 -15.13
N ALA A 76 -20.39 12.57 -15.29
CA ALA A 76 -21.13 11.92 -16.36
C ALA A 76 -22.64 12.14 -16.26
N LYS A 77 -23.19 12.16 -15.04
CA LYS A 77 -24.61 12.50 -14.79
C LYS A 77 -24.94 13.98 -15.05
N ALA A 78 -23.95 14.87 -14.96
CA ALA A 78 -24.14 16.30 -15.14
C ALA A 78 -24.22 16.75 -16.62
N GLY A 79 -23.86 15.88 -17.58
CA GLY A 79 -23.93 16.16 -19.03
C GLY A 79 -22.86 17.14 -19.56
N PRO A 80 -22.64 17.21 -20.89
CA PRO A 80 -21.62 18.08 -21.52
C PRO A 80 -22.00 19.56 -21.54
N SER A 81 -23.30 19.86 -21.60
CA SER A 81 -23.84 21.17 -21.26
C SER A 81 -24.11 21.17 -19.77
N GLY A 82 -23.04 21.33 -18.98
CA GLY A 82 -23.15 21.75 -17.60
C GLY A 82 -23.86 23.10 -17.59
N GLY A 83 -25.19 23.07 -17.58
CA GLY A 83 -25.97 24.23 -17.19
C GLY A 83 -25.38 24.64 -15.87
N GLY A 84 -24.69 25.77 -15.88
CA GLY A 84 -24.17 26.38 -14.68
C GLY A 84 -25.38 26.68 -13.82
N LEU A 85 -25.82 25.70 -13.03
CA LEU A 85 -26.32 25.97 -11.71
C LEU A 85 -25.17 26.73 -11.09
N ALA A 86 -25.27 28.06 -11.14
CA ALA A 86 -24.50 28.93 -10.29
C ALA A 86 -24.80 28.39 -8.90
N ILE A 87 -23.93 27.51 -8.40
CA ILE A 87 -23.89 27.19 -7.00
C ILE A 87 -23.64 28.57 -6.40
N PRO A 88 -24.63 29.16 -5.69
CA PRO A 88 -24.43 30.46 -5.10
C PRO A 88 -23.12 30.35 -4.31
N PRO A 89 -22.23 31.36 -4.41
CA PRO A 89 -20.98 31.30 -3.69
C PRO A 89 -21.31 30.90 -2.25
N PRO A 90 -20.59 29.91 -1.69
CA PRO A 90 -20.83 29.46 -0.33
C PRO A 90 -20.96 30.68 0.57
N ASP A 91 -21.98 30.71 1.42
CA ASP A 91 -22.07 31.79 2.40
C ASP A 91 -20.89 31.67 3.37
N VAL A 92 -19.85 32.43 3.08
CA VAL A 92 -18.63 32.56 3.88
C VAL A 92 -18.76 33.68 4.91
N SER A 93 -19.98 34.17 5.16
CA SER A 93 -20.21 35.14 6.23
C SER A 93 -19.68 34.60 7.56
N ALA A 94 -19.23 35.51 8.41
CA ALA A 94 -18.80 35.17 9.77
C ALA A 94 -19.90 34.40 10.53
N ALA A 95 -21.18 34.59 10.19
CA ALA A 95 -22.31 33.87 10.75
C ALA A 95 -22.36 32.40 10.29
N SER A 96 -22.20 32.12 8.99
CA SER A 96 -22.19 30.76 8.45
C SER A 96 -20.94 29.98 8.85
N VAL A 97 -19.76 30.63 8.87
CA VAL A 97 -18.53 30.03 9.44
C VAL A 97 -18.70 29.77 10.94
N ARG A 98 -19.32 30.68 11.70
CA ARG A 98 -19.59 30.48 13.14
C ARG A 98 -20.63 29.38 13.39
N SER A 99 -21.62 29.23 12.50
CA SER A 99 -22.61 28.13 12.54
C SER A 99 -21.96 26.76 12.28
N LEU A 100 -20.92 26.69 11.44
CA LEU A 100 -20.10 25.49 11.27
C LEU A 100 -19.22 25.18 12.50
N LEU A 101 -18.92 26.20 13.32
CA LEU A 101 -18.06 26.13 14.51
C LEU A 101 -18.82 26.00 15.85
N GLU A 102 -20.15 26.20 15.88
CA GLU A 102 -20.99 25.90 17.05
C GLU A 102 -20.72 24.47 17.51
N PRO A 103 -20.62 24.21 18.83
CA PRO A 103 -19.70 23.23 19.38
C PRO A 103 -20.15 21.81 19.04
N ALA A 104 -19.78 21.33 17.85
CA ALA A 104 -19.35 19.96 17.69
C ALA A 104 -18.41 19.69 18.87
N LYS A 105 -18.64 18.62 19.62
CA LYS A 105 -17.87 18.18 20.79
C LYS A 105 -16.43 17.82 20.39
N ALA A 106 -15.70 18.77 19.80
CA ALA A 106 -14.29 18.74 19.54
C ALA A 106 -13.61 18.91 20.89
N LYS A 107 -13.59 17.82 21.68
CA LYS A 107 -12.43 17.57 22.53
C LYS A 107 -11.24 17.81 21.62
N ARG A 108 -10.43 18.83 21.94
CA ARG A 108 -9.13 19.08 21.32
C ARG A 108 -8.48 17.71 21.16
N LEU A 109 -8.49 17.17 19.95
CA LEU A 109 -7.58 16.12 19.55
C LEU A 109 -6.24 16.82 19.72
N LYS A 110 -5.60 16.61 20.87
CA LYS A 110 -4.19 16.96 21.03
C LYS A 110 -3.55 16.26 19.85
N ALA A 111 -3.07 17.04 18.87
CA ALA A 111 -2.28 16.55 17.76
C ALA A 111 -1.05 15.89 18.38
N GLY A 112 -1.22 14.63 18.76
CA GLY A 112 -0.27 13.90 19.56
C GLY A 112 0.84 13.50 18.62
N LYS A 113 1.90 14.32 18.53
CA LYS A 113 3.22 13.98 17.98
C LYS A 113 3.20 13.08 16.71
N LEU A 114 2.18 13.18 15.85
CA LEU A 114 2.12 12.40 14.61
C LEU A 114 2.94 13.05 13.50
N ALA A 115 3.31 14.33 13.68
CA ALA A 115 4.45 14.92 13.02
C ALA A 115 5.72 14.48 13.74
N ARG A 116 6.10 13.20 13.59
CA ARG A 116 7.55 12.97 13.43
C ARG A 116 7.87 13.72 12.15
N LYS A 117 8.68 14.78 12.24
CA LYS A 117 9.35 15.33 11.06
C LYS A 117 9.78 14.12 10.24
N LEU A 118 9.21 13.94 9.06
CA LEU A 118 9.88 13.17 8.02
C LEU A 118 11.29 13.74 8.05
N PRO A 119 12.33 12.94 8.35
CA PRO A 119 13.68 13.47 8.37
C PRO A 119 13.82 14.27 7.10
N GLU A 120 14.18 15.55 7.23
CA GLU A 120 14.51 16.41 6.08
C GLU A 120 15.29 15.50 5.15
N SER A 121 14.73 15.27 3.97
CA SER A 121 15.35 14.38 3.01
C SER A 121 16.66 15.03 2.63
N GLN A 122 17.70 14.74 3.40
CA GLN A 122 19.01 14.66 2.83
C GLN A 122 18.82 13.65 1.72
N ALA A 123 18.85 14.13 0.49
CA ALA A 123 18.86 13.31 -0.70
C ALA A 123 20.19 12.54 -0.76
N GLU A 124 20.52 11.81 0.31
CA GLU A 124 21.58 10.82 0.40
C GLU A 124 21.17 9.67 -0.52
N GLY A 125 21.46 9.84 -1.81
CA GLY A 125 21.10 8.88 -2.84
C GLY A 125 20.70 9.48 -4.18
N ALA A 126 20.71 10.81 -4.35
CA ALA A 126 20.64 11.40 -5.70
C ALA A 126 21.80 10.84 -6.54
N GLY A 127 21.47 9.96 -7.50
CA GLY A 127 22.44 9.30 -8.38
C GLY A 127 22.74 7.82 -8.09
N GLN A 128 22.18 7.20 -7.04
CA GLN A 128 22.34 5.76 -6.83
C GLN A 128 21.41 4.97 -7.76
N PRO A 129 21.88 3.88 -8.41
CA PRO A 129 21.02 3.01 -9.20
C PRO A 129 19.89 2.41 -8.36
N TRP A 130 18.68 2.45 -8.91
CA TRP A 130 17.50 1.90 -8.27
C TRP A 130 16.58 1.23 -9.28
N VAL A 131 15.80 0.27 -8.80
CA VAL A 131 14.70 -0.35 -9.53
C VAL A 131 13.50 -0.39 -8.60
N LEU A 132 12.39 0.18 -9.05
CA LEU A 132 11.12 0.16 -8.32
C LEU A 132 10.12 -0.71 -9.08
N THR A 133 9.45 -1.59 -8.36
CA THR A 133 8.38 -2.42 -8.89
C THR A 133 7.14 -2.33 -8.01
N ALA A 134 5.98 -2.62 -8.60
CA ALA A 134 4.69 -2.62 -7.95
C ALA A 134 3.95 -3.93 -8.25
N SER A 135 3.27 -4.47 -7.25
CA SER A 135 2.38 -5.64 -7.39
C SER A 135 1.06 -5.39 -6.68
N ALA A 136 -0.01 -6.02 -7.16
CA ALA A 136 -1.34 -5.94 -6.58
C ALA A 136 -1.90 -7.35 -6.33
N VAL A 137 -2.25 -7.66 -5.09
CA VAL A 137 -2.69 -9.00 -4.66
C VAL A 137 -3.98 -8.90 -3.87
N GLU A 138 -4.94 -9.74 -4.22
CA GLU A 138 -6.21 -9.91 -3.52
C GLU A 138 -6.18 -11.19 -2.66
N LEU A 139 -6.54 -11.09 -1.39
CA LEU A 139 -6.81 -12.22 -0.51
C LEU A 139 -8.33 -12.41 -0.43
N HIS A 140 -8.82 -13.50 -1.00
CA HIS A 140 -10.25 -13.79 -1.05
C HIS A 140 -10.50 -15.28 -0.80
N MET A 141 -11.35 -15.61 0.17
CA MET A 141 -11.73 -17.00 0.46
C MET A 141 -10.59 -17.98 0.77
N GLY A 142 -9.43 -17.46 1.21
CA GLY A 142 -8.23 -18.27 1.46
C GLY A 142 -7.33 -18.45 0.23
N ASP A 143 -7.74 -17.94 -0.94
CA ASP A 143 -6.91 -17.83 -2.13
C ASP A 143 -6.19 -16.47 -2.15
N ASN A 144 -5.00 -16.48 -2.75
CA ASN A 144 -4.23 -15.26 -3.04
C ASN A 144 -4.18 -15.10 -4.56
N LEU A 145 -4.65 -13.97 -5.07
CA LEU A 145 -4.89 -13.74 -6.49
C LEU A 145 -4.08 -12.54 -6.98
N ASP A 146 -3.37 -12.71 -8.09
CA ASP A 146 -2.63 -11.64 -8.76
C ASP A 146 -3.59 -10.77 -9.58
N LEU A 147 -3.76 -9.52 -9.15
CA LEU A 147 -4.65 -8.59 -9.85
C LEU A 147 -4.09 -8.08 -11.18
N LEU A 148 -2.79 -8.26 -11.43
CA LEU A 148 -2.13 -7.84 -12.67
C LEU A 148 -2.06 -8.96 -13.72
N ASP A 149 -2.32 -10.22 -13.35
CA ASP A 149 -2.22 -11.40 -14.22
C ASP A 149 -3.50 -12.24 -14.16
N GLY A 150 -4.64 -11.61 -14.47
CA GLY A 150 -5.92 -12.31 -14.63
C GLY A 150 -6.37 -13.13 -13.41
N LYS A 151 -6.02 -12.70 -12.19
CA LYS A 151 -6.26 -13.43 -10.94
C LYS A 151 -5.55 -14.78 -10.87
N SER A 152 -4.35 -14.89 -11.45
CA SER A 152 -3.50 -16.06 -11.29
C SER A 152 -3.14 -16.29 -9.81
N THR A 153 -2.93 -17.55 -9.41
CA THR A 153 -2.69 -17.87 -8.00
C THR A 153 -1.30 -17.41 -7.56
N VAL A 154 -1.28 -16.59 -6.52
CA VAL A 154 -0.07 -16.21 -5.78
C VAL A 154 0.10 -17.13 -4.59
N TYR A 155 1.35 -17.39 -4.22
CA TYR A 155 1.66 -18.28 -3.11
C TYR A 155 2.47 -17.56 -2.05
N LEU A 156 2.36 -18.06 -0.82
CA LEU A 156 3.03 -17.49 0.34
C LEU A 156 4.01 -18.48 0.94
N ASP A 157 5.25 -18.04 1.17
CA ASP A 157 6.26 -18.87 1.82
C ASP A 157 6.04 -18.80 3.32
N LYS A 158 5.59 -19.91 3.89
CA LYS A 158 5.32 -20.05 5.32
C LYS A 158 6.45 -20.74 6.07
N ARG A 159 7.60 -21.02 5.45
CA ARG A 159 8.74 -21.69 6.12
C ARG A 159 9.40 -20.81 7.17
N ASP A 160 9.46 -19.51 6.94
CA ASP A 160 10.00 -18.50 7.88
C ASP A 160 8.88 -17.92 8.76
N LYS A 161 9.23 -17.09 9.75
CA LYS A 161 8.29 -16.26 10.54
C LYS A 161 7.75 -15.09 9.73
N VAL A 162 8.47 -14.70 8.67
CA VAL A 162 8.10 -13.62 7.77
C VAL A 162 7.56 -14.20 6.47
N GLY A 163 6.29 -13.95 6.18
CA GLY A 163 5.66 -14.35 4.93
C GLY A 163 6.31 -13.66 3.73
N LYS A 164 6.64 -14.44 2.69
CA LYS A 164 7.14 -13.89 1.42
C LYS A 164 6.21 -14.35 0.30
N LEU A 165 5.58 -13.41 -0.38
CA LEU A 165 4.82 -13.70 -1.60
C LEU A 165 5.79 -14.15 -2.71
N TYR A 166 5.33 -15.09 -3.52
CA TYR A 166 5.97 -15.48 -4.77
C TYR A 166 4.90 -15.80 -5.82
N GLY A 167 5.18 -15.45 -7.06
CA GLY A 167 4.27 -15.61 -8.19
C GLY A 167 3.44 -14.38 -8.55
N ALA A 168 3.43 -13.34 -7.72
CA ALA A 168 2.82 -12.06 -8.07
C ALA A 168 3.65 -11.37 -9.16
N THR A 169 2.96 -10.77 -10.12
CA THR A 169 3.54 -9.96 -11.18
C THR A 169 4.05 -8.66 -10.59
N GLU A 170 5.30 -8.32 -10.90
CA GLU A 170 5.97 -7.10 -10.45
C GLU A 170 6.10 -6.15 -11.65
N HIS A 171 5.22 -5.16 -11.72
CA HIS A 171 5.21 -4.11 -12.75
C HIS A 171 6.29 -3.07 -12.45
N ARG A 172 7.14 -2.76 -13.42
CA ARG A 172 8.20 -1.76 -13.27
C ARG A 172 7.61 -0.35 -13.18
N VAL A 173 8.13 0.47 -12.28
CA VAL A 173 7.67 1.84 -12.04
C VAL A 173 8.85 2.78 -12.20
N GLU A 174 8.84 3.59 -13.25
CA GLU A 174 9.85 4.63 -13.50
C GLU A 174 9.28 6.02 -13.23
N ARG A 175 7.98 6.18 -13.44
CA ARG A 175 7.23 7.41 -13.21
C ARG A 175 5.94 7.13 -12.45
N PRO A 176 5.34 8.15 -11.78
CA PRO A 176 4.10 7.96 -11.04
C PRO A 176 2.94 7.40 -11.88
N GLU A 177 2.90 7.69 -13.18
CA GLU A 177 1.84 7.23 -14.09
C GLU A 177 1.86 5.71 -14.28
N ASP A 178 3.01 5.06 -14.11
CA ASP A 178 3.15 3.60 -14.24
C ASP A 178 2.42 2.86 -13.10
N LEU A 179 1.99 3.57 -12.04
CA LEU A 179 1.13 3.02 -10.99
C LEU A 179 -0.35 3.00 -11.37
N LEU A 180 -0.78 3.75 -12.40
CA LEU A 180 -2.19 3.82 -12.78
C LEU A 180 -2.79 2.45 -13.16
N PRO A 181 -2.11 1.60 -13.96
CA PRO A 181 -2.59 0.25 -14.23
C PRO A 181 -2.70 -0.61 -12.96
N VAL A 182 -1.77 -0.44 -12.02
CA VAL A 182 -1.76 -1.19 -10.75
C VAL A 182 -2.94 -0.79 -9.87
N PHE A 183 -3.24 0.51 -9.76
CA PHE A 183 -4.41 0.99 -9.03
C PHE A 183 -5.72 0.66 -9.74
N ALA A 184 -5.75 0.68 -11.08
CA ALA A 184 -6.91 0.23 -11.84
C ALA A 184 -7.21 -1.26 -11.60
N ALA A 185 -6.17 -2.11 -11.59
CA ALA A 185 -6.29 -3.52 -11.24
C ALA A 185 -6.79 -3.72 -9.81
N ALA A 186 -6.23 -2.99 -8.83
CA ALA A 186 -6.70 -3.01 -7.44
C ALA A 186 -8.18 -2.59 -7.32
N ASN A 187 -8.61 -1.62 -8.13
CA ASN A 187 -10.00 -1.14 -8.14
C ASN A 187 -10.97 -2.08 -8.88
N SER A 188 -10.50 -2.87 -9.86
CA SER A 188 -11.32 -3.83 -10.62
C SER A 188 -11.92 -4.97 -9.77
N ARG A 189 -11.43 -5.14 -8.54
CA ARG A 189 -12.07 -5.91 -7.45
C ARG A 189 -13.57 -5.59 -7.30
N THR A 190 -13.94 -4.32 -7.51
CA THR A 190 -15.28 -3.78 -7.25
C THR A 190 -16.31 -4.13 -8.35
N THR A 191 -15.88 -4.46 -9.56
CA THR A 191 -16.78 -4.48 -10.75
C THR A 191 -17.40 -5.84 -11.08
N CYS A 192 -17.13 -6.91 -10.31
CA CYS A 192 -17.58 -8.26 -10.64
C CYS A 192 -18.84 -8.73 -9.89
N ALA A 193 -19.63 -7.81 -9.30
CA ALA A 193 -20.90 -8.13 -8.66
C ALA A 193 -22.05 -7.35 -9.33
N THR A 194 -22.85 -8.09 -10.08
CA THR A 194 -24.21 -7.73 -10.47
C THR A 194 -25.03 -7.34 -9.22
N GLY A 195 -25.58 -6.12 -9.21
CA GLY A 195 -26.62 -5.69 -8.27
C GLY A 195 -26.17 -5.47 -6.82
N ALA A 196 -26.05 -4.19 -6.44
CA ALA A 196 -26.13 -3.67 -5.06
C ALA A 196 -25.27 -4.30 -3.94
N HIS A 197 -24.26 -5.11 -4.25
CA HIS A 197 -23.36 -5.69 -3.25
C HIS A 197 -21.91 -5.34 -3.57
N ASP A 198 -21.30 -4.58 -2.68
CA ASP A 198 -19.95 -4.03 -2.84
C ASP A 198 -18.90 -5.14 -2.62
N ALA A 199 -18.37 -5.72 -3.69
CA ALA A 199 -17.36 -6.78 -3.64
C ALA A 199 -16.08 -6.34 -2.89
N SER A 200 -15.85 -5.03 -2.75
CA SER A 200 -14.72 -4.47 -1.99
C SER A 200 -14.75 -4.81 -0.49
N SER A 201 -15.92 -5.11 0.09
CA SER A 201 -16.04 -5.34 1.53
C SER A 201 -15.64 -6.74 2.00
N ARG A 202 -15.33 -7.67 1.08
CA ARG A 202 -15.16 -9.11 1.39
C ARG A 202 -13.82 -9.72 0.95
N SER A 203 -12.90 -8.90 0.47
CA SER A 203 -11.52 -9.33 0.20
C SER A 203 -10.53 -8.27 0.66
N HIS A 204 -9.35 -8.73 1.12
CA HIS A 204 -8.25 -7.82 1.47
C HIS A 204 -7.42 -7.55 0.23
N CYS A 205 -7.04 -6.30 -0.01
CA CYS A 205 -6.22 -5.91 -1.14
C CYS A 205 -4.86 -5.40 -0.65
N PHE A 206 -3.80 -5.87 -1.28
CA PHE A 206 -2.43 -5.43 -1.04
C PHE A 206 -1.85 -4.83 -2.31
N VAL A 207 -1.43 -3.56 -2.25
CA VAL A 207 -0.52 -2.98 -3.25
C VAL A 207 0.86 -2.89 -2.62
N VAL A 208 1.84 -3.55 -3.21
CA VAL A 208 3.21 -3.64 -2.68
C VAL A 208 4.17 -3.01 -3.65
N LEU A 209 4.86 -1.96 -3.20
CA LEU A 209 6.00 -1.37 -3.88
C LEU A 209 7.29 -1.98 -3.34
N THR A 210 8.13 -2.53 -4.22
CA THR A 210 9.46 -3.05 -3.86
C THR A 210 10.51 -2.16 -4.49
N LEU A 211 11.30 -1.48 -3.65
CA LEU A 211 12.44 -0.67 -4.06
C LEU A 211 13.73 -1.45 -3.83
N TRP A 212 14.48 -1.66 -4.91
CA TRP A 212 15.84 -2.15 -4.86
C TRP A 212 16.79 -1.00 -5.14
N ARG A 213 17.82 -0.85 -4.31
CA ARG A 213 18.83 0.19 -4.48
C ARG A 213 20.22 -0.41 -4.38
N LEU A 214 21.08 -0.07 -5.33
CA LEU A 214 22.51 -0.34 -5.24
C LEU A 214 23.18 0.78 -4.43
N LEU A 215 23.87 0.40 -3.37
CA LEU A 215 24.52 1.31 -2.46
C LEU A 215 25.97 1.55 -2.88
N PRO A 216 26.60 2.66 -2.45
CA PRO A 216 27.99 2.97 -2.79
C PRO A 216 28.98 1.89 -2.36
N GLU A 217 28.69 1.18 -1.26
CA GLU A 217 29.48 0.03 -0.79
C GLU A 217 29.35 -1.24 -1.66
N GLY A 218 28.56 -1.21 -2.75
CA GLY A 218 28.34 -2.34 -3.67
C GLY A 218 27.29 -3.35 -3.19
N GLY A 219 26.65 -3.10 -2.05
CA GLY A 219 25.53 -3.90 -1.55
C GLY A 219 24.20 -3.45 -2.15
N VAL A 220 23.28 -4.39 -2.32
CA VAL A 220 21.90 -4.11 -2.75
C VAL A 220 20.99 -4.14 -1.53
N ARG A 221 20.21 -3.07 -1.36
CA ARG A 221 19.18 -2.99 -0.31
C ARG A 221 17.79 -3.03 -0.93
N MET A 222 16.97 -3.94 -0.41
CA MET A 222 15.57 -4.08 -0.76
C MET A 222 14.68 -3.54 0.36
N SER A 223 13.79 -2.62 -0.01
CA SER A 223 12.78 -2.00 0.84
C SER A 223 11.41 -2.27 0.27
N ARG A 224 10.42 -2.55 1.12
CA ARG A 224 9.03 -2.76 0.71
C ARG A 224 8.12 -1.74 1.37
N PHE A 225 7.26 -1.14 0.57
CA PHE A 225 6.17 -0.30 1.01
C PHE A 225 4.85 -1.00 0.68
N GLN A 226 3.98 -1.20 1.67
CA GLN A 226 2.76 -2.00 1.51
C GLN A 226 1.55 -1.15 1.89
N PHE A 227 0.62 -1.02 0.94
CA PHE A 227 -0.72 -0.53 1.19
C PHE A 227 -1.64 -1.74 1.35
N ALA A 228 -2.27 -1.86 2.52
CA ALA A 228 -3.22 -2.90 2.82
C ALA A 228 -4.60 -2.25 3.00
N ASP A 229 -5.52 -2.58 2.10
CA ASP A 229 -6.94 -2.25 2.23
C ASP A 229 -7.67 -3.49 2.72
N LEU A 230 -8.09 -3.46 3.99
CA LEU A 230 -8.65 -4.62 4.66
C LEU A 230 -10.17 -4.68 4.43
N ALA A 231 -10.68 -5.90 4.31
CA ALA A 231 -12.11 -6.15 4.22
C ALA A 231 -12.88 -5.59 5.43
N GLY A 232 -14.17 -5.36 5.22
CA GLY A 232 -15.08 -4.85 6.24
C GLY A 232 -15.21 -5.79 7.44
N SER A 233 -15.43 -5.22 8.63
CA SER A 233 -15.64 -5.97 9.88
C SER A 233 -17.12 -6.21 10.20
N GLU A 234 -18.02 -5.84 9.29
CA GLU A 234 -19.45 -5.98 9.49
C GLU A 234 -19.90 -7.45 9.54
N ARG A 235 -20.80 -7.73 10.49
CA ARG A 235 -21.49 -9.01 10.60
C ARG A 235 -22.59 -9.07 9.54
N GLN A 236 -22.75 -10.24 8.90
CA GLN A 236 -23.67 -10.51 7.79
C GLN A 236 -25.17 -10.44 8.13
N SER A 237 -25.57 -9.86 9.26
CA SER A 237 -26.97 -9.89 9.72
C SER A 237 -27.95 -9.16 8.80
N ASP A 238 -27.49 -8.43 7.77
CA ASP A 238 -28.31 -7.46 7.05
C ASP A 238 -28.58 -7.85 5.58
N SER A 239 -28.39 -9.10 5.16
CA SER A 239 -28.64 -9.51 3.76
C SER A 239 -29.33 -10.89 3.63
N THR A 240 -30.51 -11.02 4.22
CA THR A 240 -31.41 -12.18 4.03
C THR A 240 -32.41 -12.03 2.86
N GLY A 241 -32.19 -11.08 1.94
CA GLY A 241 -33.19 -10.71 0.93
C GLY A 241 -32.78 -10.87 -0.54
N GLY A 242 -31.73 -11.62 -0.88
CA GLY A 242 -31.25 -11.74 -2.26
C GLY A 242 -31.79 -12.97 -3.00
N GLU A 243 -32.36 -12.76 -4.19
CA GLU A 243 -32.61 -13.83 -5.17
C GLU A 243 -31.30 -14.55 -5.52
N GLY A 244 -31.32 -15.88 -5.48
CA GLY A 244 -30.15 -16.73 -5.74
C GLY A 244 -30.33 -18.14 -5.21
N SER A 245 -29.57 -19.11 -5.75
CA SER A 245 -29.69 -20.50 -5.30
C SER A 245 -29.27 -20.66 -3.83
N ALA A 246 -29.74 -21.71 -3.16
CA ALA A 246 -29.32 -22.03 -1.79
C ALA A 246 -27.78 -22.15 -1.67
N ALA A 247 -27.11 -22.63 -2.73
CA ALA A 247 -25.65 -22.72 -2.79
C ALA A 247 -25.00 -21.33 -2.82
N ASP A 248 -25.57 -20.36 -3.54
CA ASP A 248 -25.04 -18.98 -3.59
C ASP A 248 -25.19 -18.28 -2.24
N GLN A 249 -26.32 -18.49 -1.57
CA GLN A 249 -26.55 -17.97 -0.23
C GLN A 249 -25.54 -18.57 0.76
N MET A 250 -25.32 -19.89 0.72
CA MET A 250 -24.36 -20.56 1.60
C MET A 250 -22.92 -20.12 1.31
N ARG A 251 -22.54 -19.93 0.05
CA ARG A 251 -21.23 -19.39 -0.34
C ARG A 251 -21.02 -17.98 0.21
N LYS A 252 -22.03 -17.10 0.10
CA LYS A 252 -21.98 -15.75 0.67
C LYS A 252 -21.78 -15.82 2.17
N VAL A 253 -22.54 -16.65 2.90
CA VAL A 253 -22.38 -16.81 4.35
C VAL A 253 -20.95 -17.25 4.70
N PHE A 254 -20.45 -18.27 4.00
CA PHE A 254 -19.09 -18.77 4.22
C PHE A 254 -18.03 -17.68 3.96
N GLU A 255 -18.23 -16.82 2.96
CA GLU A 255 -17.34 -15.71 2.64
C GLU A 255 -17.22 -14.67 3.75
N GLY A 256 -18.34 -14.28 4.35
CA GLY A 256 -18.32 -13.39 5.51
C GLY A 256 -17.68 -14.03 6.73
N LEU A 257 -17.87 -15.34 6.93
CA LEU A 257 -17.22 -16.07 8.02
C LEU A 257 -15.70 -16.11 7.86
N VAL A 258 -15.19 -16.43 6.66
CA VAL A 258 -13.75 -16.44 6.37
C VAL A 258 -13.14 -15.06 6.55
N THR A 259 -13.80 -14.02 6.04
CA THR A 259 -13.36 -12.63 6.19
C THR A 259 -13.23 -12.24 7.66
N ASN A 260 -14.28 -12.46 8.45
CA ASN A 260 -14.28 -12.18 9.88
C ASN A 260 -13.23 -13.01 10.65
N PHE A 261 -13.01 -14.27 10.26
CA PHE A 261 -11.96 -15.10 10.82
C PHE A 261 -10.58 -14.49 10.61
N THR A 262 -10.26 -14.02 9.40
CA THR A 262 -8.95 -13.41 9.12
C THR A 262 -8.71 -12.13 9.93
N LEU A 263 -9.73 -11.28 10.11
CA LEU A 263 -9.65 -10.07 10.95
C LEU A 263 -9.51 -10.41 12.43
N LEU A 264 -10.19 -11.47 12.91
CA LEU A 264 -10.02 -11.97 14.26
C LEU A 264 -8.59 -12.47 14.49
N MET A 265 -8.00 -13.21 13.54
CA MET A 265 -6.62 -13.68 13.64
C MET A 265 -5.64 -12.51 13.70
N LEU A 266 -5.87 -11.45 12.92
CA LEU A 266 -5.07 -10.23 13.00
C LEU A 266 -5.12 -9.60 14.39
N THR A 267 -6.31 -9.50 14.98
CA THR A 267 -6.49 -9.00 16.35
C THR A 267 -5.70 -9.83 17.36
N GLN A 268 -5.84 -11.16 17.32
CA GLN A 268 -5.12 -12.07 18.23
C GLN A 268 -3.59 -11.95 18.11
N VAL A 269 -3.09 -11.84 16.88
CA VAL A 269 -1.65 -11.69 16.60
C VAL A 269 -1.11 -10.39 17.19
N VAL A 270 -1.84 -9.28 17.06
CA VAL A 270 -1.47 -7.98 17.65
C VAL A 270 -1.50 -8.03 19.17
N GLU A 271 -2.53 -8.65 19.76
CA GLU A 271 -2.67 -8.78 21.21
C GLU A 271 -1.53 -9.62 21.82
N VAL A 272 -1.23 -10.78 21.22
CA VAL A 272 -0.13 -11.64 21.67
C VAL A 272 1.22 -10.93 21.52
N ALA A 273 1.46 -10.27 20.39
CA ALA A 273 2.70 -9.51 20.18
C ALA A 273 2.87 -8.40 21.22
N THR A 274 1.82 -7.63 21.47
CA THR A 274 1.82 -6.53 22.44
C THR A 274 2.01 -7.04 23.86
N ARG A 275 1.32 -8.13 24.24
CA ARG A 275 1.49 -8.76 25.57
C ARG A 275 2.92 -9.22 25.78
N ASN A 276 3.49 -9.97 24.82
CA ASN A 276 4.86 -10.45 24.90
C ASN A 276 5.86 -9.29 25.04
N GLN A 277 5.66 -8.19 24.28
CA GLN A 277 6.50 -6.99 24.37
C GLN A 277 6.42 -6.31 25.73
N LYS A 278 5.24 -6.31 26.38
CA LYS A 278 5.05 -5.76 27.72
C LYS A 278 5.71 -6.61 28.80
N GLU A 279 5.54 -7.94 28.73
CA GLU A 279 6.03 -8.88 29.75
C GLU A 279 7.54 -9.13 29.65
N THR A 280 8.08 -9.24 28.43
CA THR A 280 9.46 -9.70 28.19
C THR A 280 10.37 -8.68 27.51
N GLY A 281 9.82 -7.54 27.09
CA GLY A 281 10.52 -6.56 26.25
C GLY A 281 10.76 -7.01 24.80
N ARG A 282 10.32 -8.21 24.41
CA ARG A 282 10.53 -8.80 23.08
C ARG A 282 9.21 -9.32 22.50
N THR A 283 9.05 -9.35 21.18
CA THR A 283 7.81 -9.86 20.53
C THR A 283 7.58 -11.36 20.75
N GLY A 284 8.63 -12.16 21.00
CA GLY A 284 8.49 -13.59 21.29
C GLY A 284 7.88 -14.41 20.13
N HIS A 285 7.23 -15.52 20.47
CA HIS A 285 6.44 -16.31 19.52
C HIS A 285 5.04 -15.69 19.34
N VAL A 286 4.59 -15.57 18.09
CA VAL A 286 3.27 -15.02 17.73
C VAL A 286 2.67 -15.91 16.64
N PRO A 287 1.38 -16.31 16.73
CA PRO A 287 0.78 -17.29 15.81
C PRO A 287 0.39 -16.69 14.44
N VAL A 288 1.33 -16.02 13.77
CA VAL A 288 1.10 -15.35 12.47
C VAL A 288 0.73 -16.31 11.33
N ARG A 289 0.98 -17.61 11.48
CA ARG A 289 0.76 -18.65 10.45
C ARG A 289 -0.71 -19.07 10.28
N ARG A 290 -1.61 -18.59 11.15
CA ARG A 290 -3.02 -19.01 11.15
C ARG A 290 -3.78 -18.58 9.88
N CYS A 291 -3.40 -17.46 9.26
CA CYS A 291 -3.95 -17.05 7.98
C CYS A 291 -2.93 -16.25 7.15
N ASP A 292 -3.19 -16.09 5.86
CA ASP A 292 -2.27 -15.43 4.93
C ASP A 292 -2.18 -13.92 5.19
N LEU A 293 -3.29 -13.29 5.63
CA LEU A 293 -3.31 -11.89 6.08
C LEU A 293 -2.27 -11.63 7.19
N THR A 294 -2.29 -12.44 8.26
CA THR A 294 -1.35 -12.27 9.37
C THR A 294 0.09 -12.58 8.98
N MET A 295 0.29 -13.47 8.01
CA MET A 295 1.61 -13.76 7.46
C MET A 295 2.16 -12.59 6.63
N LEU A 296 1.32 -11.88 5.86
CA LEU A 296 1.76 -10.70 5.11
C LEU A 296 2.14 -9.54 6.02
N LEU A 297 1.38 -9.34 7.09
CA LEU A 297 1.62 -8.28 8.08
C LEU A 297 2.70 -8.66 9.11
N SER A 298 3.26 -9.88 9.06
CA SER A 298 4.21 -10.39 10.05
C SER A 298 5.45 -9.50 10.23
N ASN A 299 5.93 -8.82 9.17
CA ASN A 299 7.06 -7.89 9.32
C ASN A 299 6.76 -6.77 10.32
N ALA A 300 5.57 -6.17 10.26
CA ALA A 300 5.19 -5.11 11.19
C ALA A 300 4.99 -5.66 12.61
N VAL A 301 4.31 -6.80 12.73
CA VAL A 301 4.07 -7.49 14.02
C VAL A 301 5.40 -7.79 14.74
N TYR A 302 6.41 -8.24 14.02
CA TYR A 302 7.74 -8.52 14.56
C TYR A 302 8.65 -7.29 14.66
N GLY A 303 8.15 -6.08 14.44
CA GLY A 303 8.93 -4.83 14.53
C GLY A 303 10.03 -4.72 13.47
N ARG A 304 9.84 -5.36 12.30
CA ARG A 304 10.77 -5.33 11.16
C ARG A 304 10.32 -4.39 10.05
N ALA A 305 9.18 -3.73 10.23
CA ALA A 305 8.64 -2.71 9.35
C ALA A 305 8.00 -1.60 10.18
N LEU A 306 8.00 -0.39 9.60
CA LEU A 306 7.12 0.66 10.05
C LEU A 306 5.69 0.32 9.60
N MET A 307 4.72 0.76 10.39
CA MET A 307 3.30 0.54 10.12
C MET A 307 2.55 1.79 10.57
N ALA A 308 1.72 2.29 9.67
CA ALA A 308 0.66 3.25 9.99
C ALA A 308 -0.67 2.55 9.71
N CYS A 309 -1.66 2.82 10.54
CA CYS A 309 -3.00 2.30 10.36
C CYS A 309 -3.99 3.46 10.37
N VAL A 310 -4.85 3.48 9.35
CA VAL A 310 -5.95 4.42 9.24
C VAL A 310 -7.22 3.68 9.64
N VAL A 311 -7.80 4.05 10.78
CA VAL A 311 -9.08 3.50 11.23
C VAL A 311 -10.19 4.37 10.65
N THR A 312 -10.93 3.84 9.70
CA THR A 312 -12.07 4.52 9.09
C THR A 312 -13.34 4.26 9.90
N VAL A 313 -14.11 5.33 10.16
CA VAL A 313 -15.35 5.25 10.95
C VAL A 313 -16.47 5.97 10.23
N SER A 314 -17.68 5.39 10.28
CA SER A 314 -18.88 6.03 9.76
C SER A 314 -19.56 6.87 10.84
N GLN A 315 -19.92 8.10 10.51
CA GLN A 315 -20.71 8.98 11.39
C GLN A 315 -22.20 8.60 11.49
N ALA A 316 -22.70 7.73 10.60
CA ALA A 316 -24.10 7.30 10.64
C ALA A 316 -24.45 6.65 12.00
N PRO A 317 -25.54 7.08 12.69
CA PRO A 317 -25.88 6.57 14.02
C PRO A 317 -25.99 5.04 14.10
N ARG A 318 -26.54 4.40 13.06
CA ARG A 318 -26.64 2.92 12.94
C ARG A 318 -25.30 2.20 13.02
N ASN A 319 -24.20 2.89 12.71
CA ASN A 319 -22.85 2.33 12.71
C ASN A 319 -22.10 2.60 14.02
N GLY A 320 -22.72 3.22 15.03
CA GLY A 320 -22.06 3.61 16.28
C GLY A 320 -21.27 2.49 16.96
N THR A 321 -21.88 1.31 17.13
CA THR A 321 -21.21 0.14 17.73
C THR A 321 -20.04 -0.35 16.88
N LYS A 322 -20.19 -0.38 15.54
CA LYS A 322 -19.13 -0.79 14.61
C LYS A 322 -17.95 0.19 14.64
N GLY A 323 -18.25 1.49 14.63
CA GLY A 323 -17.24 2.55 14.76
C GLY A 323 -16.49 2.46 16.09
N TRP A 324 -17.20 2.24 17.20
CA TRP A 324 -16.58 2.05 18.50
C TRP A 324 -15.63 0.83 18.52
N LEU A 325 -16.05 -0.33 18.03
CA LEU A 325 -15.20 -1.52 17.93
C LEU A 325 -13.95 -1.28 17.06
N ALA A 326 -14.10 -0.59 15.93
CA ALA A 326 -12.99 -0.23 15.06
C ALA A 326 -11.97 0.66 15.80
N THR A 327 -12.43 1.66 16.56
CA THR A 327 -11.55 2.51 17.36
C THR A 327 -10.84 1.77 18.48
N GLN A 328 -11.51 0.83 19.15
CA GLN A 328 -10.87 -0.03 20.16
C GLN A 328 -9.77 -0.91 19.56
N TRP A 329 -10.00 -1.43 18.36
CA TRP A 329 -8.97 -2.18 17.65
C TRP A 329 -7.77 -1.28 17.29
N GLY A 330 -8.02 -0.05 16.83
CA GLY A 330 -6.98 0.96 16.61
C GLY A 330 -6.15 1.26 17.85
N GLU A 331 -6.81 1.42 19.01
CA GLU A 331 -6.15 1.59 20.30
C GLU A 331 -5.24 0.39 20.63
N LYS A 332 -5.74 -0.84 20.48
CA LYS A 332 -4.94 -2.06 20.70
C LYS A 332 -3.73 -2.12 19.76
N LEU A 333 -3.92 -1.80 18.49
CA LEU A 333 -2.83 -1.78 17.51
C LEU A 333 -1.78 -0.72 17.85
N SER A 334 -2.19 0.44 18.36
CA SER A 334 -1.27 1.52 18.75
C SER A 334 -0.31 1.13 19.88
N ALA A 335 -0.67 0.13 20.68
CA ALA A 335 0.19 -0.41 21.74
C ALA A 335 1.32 -1.31 21.23
N LEU A 336 1.27 -1.75 19.96
CA LEU A 336 2.30 -2.55 19.32
C LEU A 336 3.56 -1.70 19.11
N ARG A 337 4.67 -2.09 19.75
CA ARG A 337 5.95 -1.42 19.55
C ARG A 337 6.56 -1.84 18.21
N LEU A 338 6.73 -0.88 17.32
CA LEU A 338 7.39 -1.07 16.02
C LEU A 338 8.90 -0.83 16.14
N GLY A 339 9.67 -1.54 15.32
CA GLY A 339 11.11 -1.33 15.22
C GLY A 339 11.47 -0.49 14.00
N SER A 340 12.53 0.31 14.12
CA SER A 340 13.05 1.20 13.07
C SER A 340 14.34 0.67 12.41
N ARG A 341 14.59 -0.65 12.46
CA ARG A 341 15.85 -1.21 11.99
C ARG A 341 15.90 -1.25 10.46
N VAL A 342 16.85 -0.51 9.89
CA VAL A 342 17.19 -0.58 8.46
C VAL A 342 17.62 -2.00 8.11
N ARG A 343 17.16 -2.50 6.96
CA ARG A 343 17.51 -3.84 6.48
C ARG A 343 18.97 -3.83 6.02
N PRO A 344 19.80 -4.81 6.39
CA PRO A 344 21.17 -4.90 5.90
C PRO A 344 21.15 -5.05 4.38
N ALA A 345 22.19 -4.53 3.73
CA ALA A 345 22.40 -4.78 2.30
C ALA A 345 22.84 -6.23 2.10
N GLU A 346 22.43 -6.83 0.98
CA GLU A 346 22.91 -8.13 0.53
C GLU A 346 23.89 -7.89 -0.63
N SER A 347 24.97 -8.68 -0.71
CA SER A 347 25.91 -8.53 -1.81
C SER A 347 25.27 -8.97 -3.13
N VAL A 348 25.62 -8.27 -4.22
CA VAL A 348 25.19 -8.62 -5.58
C VAL A 348 25.50 -10.08 -5.90
N ALA A 349 26.69 -10.56 -5.53
CA ALA A 349 27.11 -11.94 -5.73
C ALA A 349 26.20 -12.96 -5.02
N SER A 350 25.77 -12.67 -3.78
CA SER A 350 24.85 -13.53 -3.03
C SER A 350 23.49 -13.63 -3.71
N ILE A 351 22.94 -12.49 -4.14
CA ILE A 351 21.63 -12.43 -4.82
C ILE A 351 21.69 -13.22 -6.13
N LEU A 352 22.72 -12.97 -6.96
CA LEU A 352 22.89 -13.66 -8.24
C LEU A 352 23.10 -15.16 -8.06
N ALA A 353 23.92 -15.59 -7.10
CA ALA A 353 24.15 -17.00 -6.84
C ALA A 353 22.84 -17.72 -6.42
N ARG A 354 22.10 -17.12 -5.48
CA ARG A 354 20.83 -17.65 -4.99
C ARG A 354 19.77 -17.70 -6.09
N ALA A 355 19.65 -16.65 -6.90
CA ALA A 355 18.68 -16.58 -7.98
C ALA A 355 19.01 -17.55 -9.12
N ARG A 356 20.29 -17.64 -9.55
CA ARG A 356 20.72 -18.60 -10.59
C ARG A 356 20.53 -20.05 -10.14
N SER A 357 20.86 -20.40 -8.90
CA SER A 357 20.60 -21.73 -8.35
C SER A 357 19.10 -22.02 -8.34
N GLY A 358 18.30 -21.08 -7.84
CA GLY A 358 16.84 -21.20 -7.79
C GLY A 358 16.19 -21.40 -9.16
N VAL A 359 16.67 -20.71 -10.21
CA VAL A 359 16.23 -20.94 -11.60
C VAL A 359 16.53 -22.36 -12.04
N ARG A 360 17.79 -22.81 -11.90
CA ARG A 360 18.22 -24.16 -12.31
C ARG A 360 17.42 -25.26 -11.61
N GLU A 361 17.24 -25.14 -10.30
CA GLU A 361 16.48 -26.11 -9.49
C GLU A 361 15.00 -26.13 -9.88
N CYS A 362 14.37 -24.97 -10.07
CA CYS A 362 12.96 -24.91 -10.45
C CYS A 362 12.74 -25.46 -11.86
N GLU A 363 13.61 -25.16 -12.83
CA GLU A 363 13.53 -25.72 -14.18
C GLU A 363 13.74 -27.23 -14.20
N ALA A 364 14.73 -27.73 -13.46
CA ALA A 364 14.97 -29.16 -13.34
C ALA A 364 13.78 -29.90 -12.69
N ALA A 365 13.18 -29.30 -11.65
CA ALA A 365 11.99 -29.86 -11.01
C ALA A 365 10.77 -29.83 -11.93
N LEU A 366 10.56 -28.75 -12.70
CA LEU A 366 9.42 -28.59 -13.60
C LEU A 366 9.43 -29.60 -14.76
N ARG A 367 10.62 -30.04 -15.21
CA ARG A 367 10.73 -31.11 -16.23
C ARG A 367 10.25 -32.48 -15.75
N LYS A 368 10.25 -32.71 -14.43
CA LYS A 368 9.94 -34.03 -13.82
C LYS A 368 8.56 -34.09 -13.18
N ILE A 369 7.96 -32.94 -12.88
CA ILE A 369 6.73 -32.87 -12.09
C ILE A 369 5.50 -32.87 -12.99
N ASN A 370 4.47 -33.61 -12.58
CA ASN A 370 3.19 -33.58 -13.27
C ASN A 370 2.50 -32.21 -13.09
N PRO A 371 1.71 -31.76 -14.08
CA PRO A 371 0.89 -30.56 -13.94
C PRO A 371 0.00 -30.64 -12.69
N GLY A 372 0.02 -29.58 -11.86
CA GLY A 372 -0.72 -29.55 -10.61
C GLY A 372 -0.25 -28.44 -9.68
N LYS A 373 -0.73 -28.46 -8.43
CA LYS A 373 -0.42 -27.43 -7.42
C LYS A 373 1.09 -27.23 -7.21
N PHE A 374 1.85 -28.32 -7.10
CA PHE A 374 3.29 -28.25 -6.90
C PHE A 374 4.03 -27.69 -8.13
N ALA A 375 3.57 -27.99 -9.34
CA ALA A 375 4.11 -27.41 -10.57
C ALA A 375 3.89 -25.89 -10.59
N ARG A 376 2.67 -25.42 -10.23
CA ARG A 376 2.36 -23.99 -10.15
C ARG A 376 3.19 -23.26 -9.11
N ILE A 377 3.40 -23.85 -7.93
CA ILE A 377 4.31 -23.31 -6.89
C ILE A 377 5.73 -23.17 -7.44
N ARG A 378 6.23 -24.18 -8.17
CA ARG A 378 7.57 -24.13 -8.79
C ARG A 378 7.66 -23.08 -9.89
N GLN A 379 6.63 -22.90 -10.70
CA GLN A 379 6.55 -21.82 -11.70
C GLN A 379 6.57 -20.44 -11.05
N ALA A 380 5.83 -20.25 -9.95
CA ALA A 380 5.82 -19.01 -9.20
C ALA A 380 7.19 -18.67 -8.58
N LEU A 381 7.90 -19.69 -8.04
CA LEU A 381 9.27 -19.53 -7.56
C LEU A 381 10.25 -19.22 -8.70
N LEU A 382 10.10 -19.87 -9.86
CA LEU A 382 10.91 -19.61 -11.04
C LEU A 382 10.75 -18.17 -11.52
N ARG A 383 9.51 -17.67 -11.61
CA ARG A 383 9.21 -16.26 -11.96
C ARG A 383 9.94 -15.30 -11.02
N ARG A 384 9.85 -15.54 -9.71
CA ARG A 384 10.56 -14.74 -8.70
C ARG A 384 12.07 -14.73 -8.91
N HIS A 385 12.70 -15.89 -9.11
CA HIS A 385 14.15 -15.93 -9.29
C HIS A 385 14.61 -15.23 -10.56
N ARG A 386 13.83 -15.35 -11.65
CA ARG A 386 14.09 -14.61 -12.89
C ARG A 386 13.97 -13.10 -12.67
N HIS A 387 12.95 -12.66 -11.95
CA HIS A 387 12.80 -11.25 -11.59
C HIS A 387 13.97 -10.72 -10.75
N GLU A 388 14.43 -11.49 -9.76
CA GLU A 388 15.61 -11.11 -8.97
C GLU A 388 16.89 -10.96 -9.84
N LEU A 389 17.05 -11.77 -10.90
CA LEU A 389 18.16 -11.60 -11.85
C LEU A 389 17.99 -10.33 -12.69
N GLU A 390 16.82 -10.13 -13.27
CA GLU A 390 16.49 -8.96 -14.08
C GLU A 390 16.73 -7.65 -13.32
N VAL A 391 16.25 -7.56 -12.07
CA VAL A 391 16.44 -6.38 -11.22
C VAL A 391 17.92 -6.10 -10.98
N VAL A 392 18.72 -7.13 -10.69
CA VAL A 392 20.16 -6.94 -10.46
C VAL A 392 20.88 -6.52 -11.74
N GLU A 393 20.52 -7.09 -12.88
CA GLU A 393 21.07 -6.69 -14.19
C GLU A 393 20.77 -5.22 -14.50
N LEU A 394 19.55 -4.77 -14.23
CA LEU A 394 19.15 -3.36 -14.38
C LEU A 394 19.92 -2.43 -13.44
N LEU A 395 20.09 -2.80 -12.17
CA LEU A 395 20.88 -2.02 -11.22
C LEU A 395 22.34 -1.89 -11.67
N MET A 396 22.95 -2.98 -12.13
CA MET A 396 24.34 -2.99 -12.59
C MET A 396 24.54 -2.19 -13.89
N ALA A 397 23.56 -2.25 -14.80
CA ALA A 397 23.57 -1.45 -16.03
C ALA A 397 23.49 0.05 -15.73
N ALA A 398 22.63 0.46 -14.79
CA ALA A 398 22.48 1.84 -14.37
C ALA A 398 23.70 2.39 -13.59
N ASP A 399 24.50 1.53 -12.95
CA ASP A 399 25.76 1.91 -12.28
C ASP A 399 26.91 2.23 -13.27
N GLY A 400 26.74 1.94 -14.57
CA GLY A 400 27.79 2.10 -15.58
C GLY A 400 28.92 1.06 -15.49
N SER A 401 28.79 0.05 -14.61
CA SER A 401 29.76 -1.03 -14.46
C SER A 401 29.91 -1.91 -15.72
N ALA A 402 28.91 -1.92 -16.61
CA ALA A 402 28.97 -2.59 -17.90
C ALA A 402 29.95 -1.93 -18.90
N SER A 403 30.19 -0.60 -18.83
CA SER A 403 31.13 0.06 -19.74
C SER A 403 32.59 0.01 -19.27
N ARG A 404 32.82 -0.04 -17.94
CA ARG A 404 34.18 -0.14 -17.37
C ARG A 404 34.83 -1.52 -17.56
N GLY A 405 34.04 -2.57 -17.76
CA GLY A 405 34.53 -3.92 -18.05
C GLY A 405 35.02 -4.12 -19.49
N ALA A 406 34.42 -3.41 -20.45
CA ALA A 406 34.82 -3.48 -21.86
C ALA A 406 36.11 -2.68 -22.15
N GLY A 407 36.27 -1.52 -21.51
CA GLY A 407 37.48 -0.69 -21.65
C GLY A 407 38.76 -1.32 -21.07
N LYS A 408 38.65 -2.13 -20.01
CA LYS A 408 39.82 -2.85 -19.44
C LYS A 408 40.26 -4.06 -20.26
N ARG A 409 39.36 -4.71 -21.01
CA ARG A 409 39.76 -5.78 -21.95
C ARG A 409 40.40 -5.21 -23.21
N ALA A 410 39.88 -4.11 -23.75
CA ALA A 410 40.50 -3.44 -24.90
C ALA A 410 41.86 -2.79 -24.58
N GLY A 411 42.05 -2.25 -23.35
CA GLY A 411 43.33 -1.69 -22.92
C GLY A 411 44.41 -2.71 -22.59
N ALA A 412 44.04 -3.94 -22.20
CA ALA A 412 44.99 -5.01 -21.91
C ALA A 412 45.48 -5.75 -23.17
N GLU A 413 44.67 -5.81 -24.23
CA GLU A 413 45.10 -6.38 -25.53
C GLU A 413 46.00 -5.41 -26.34
N MET A 414 45.89 -4.09 -26.14
CA MET A 414 46.77 -3.12 -26.82
C MET A 414 48.12 -2.88 -26.13
N ALA A 415 48.28 -3.25 -24.85
CA ALA A 415 49.54 -3.05 -24.11
C ALA A 415 50.51 -4.25 -24.19
N GLY A 416 50.10 -5.38 -24.76
CA GLY A 416 50.90 -6.60 -24.86
C GLY A 416 51.69 -6.78 -26.17
N GLY A 417 51.61 -5.84 -27.12
CA GLY A 417 52.09 -6.00 -28.49
C GLY A 417 53.37 -5.25 -28.88
N ALA A 418 54.04 -4.53 -27.97
CA ALA A 418 55.17 -3.68 -28.33
C ALA A 418 56.34 -3.79 -27.34
N ALA A 419 57.00 -4.96 -27.28
CA ALA A 419 58.33 -5.10 -26.69
C ALA A 419 59.00 -6.41 -27.12
N ALA A 420 59.31 -6.57 -28.40
CA ALA A 420 60.30 -7.54 -28.88
C ALA A 420 60.70 -7.19 -30.33
N ASP A 421 61.61 -6.24 -30.50
CA ASP A 421 62.59 -6.29 -31.59
C ASP A 421 63.66 -5.21 -31.38
N GLY A 422 64.93 -5.62 -31.45
CA GLY A 422 66.07 -4.71 -31.36
C GLY A 422 67.32 -5.32 -30.73
N SER A 423 67.84 -6.39 -31.34
CA SER A 423 69.23 -6.77 -31.19
C SER A 423 70.03 -6.12 -32.32
N SER A 424 71.04 -5.31 -31.96
CA SER A 424 72.28 -4.98 -32.70
C SER A 424 73.09 -4.00 -31.86
#